data_AF-A0A1I9GE35-F1
#
_entry.id   AF-A0A1I9GE35-F1
#
_cell.length_a   1.000
_cell.length_b   1.000
_cell.length_c   1.000
_cell.angle_alpha   90.00
_cell.angle_beta   90.00
_cell.angle_gamma   90.00
#
_symmetry.space_group_name_H-M   'P 1'
#
loop_
_entity.id
_entity.type
_entity.pdbx_description
1 polymer ?
#
loop_
_entity_poly.entity_id
_entity_poly.type
_entity_poly.pdbx_seq_one_letter_code
_entity_poly.pdbx_strand_id
1 'polypeptide(L)'
;VDLISAKTFEFSKAMIAKGAFNWDLEFKWKYIPWEYWDLPENNIKPFRSSTMSGGLLAIDRKYFHAMGEYDTGMEIWGVENIEMSIRVRRI
;
A
#
# COMPACT_ATOMS: atom_id res chain seq x y z
N VAL A 1 -4.33 0.67 -7.19
CA VAL A 1 -4.91 2.03 -7.31
C VAL A 1 -4.75 2.42 -8.74
N ASP A 2 -5.86 2.68 -9.43
CA ASP A 2 -5.85 3.06 -10.84
C ASP A 2 -5.54 4.55 -11.02
N LEU A 3 -5.27 4.94 -12.26
CA LEU A 3 -4.76 6.27 -12.60
C LEU A 3 -5.87 7.10 -13.24
N ILE A 4 -5.97 8.36 -12.81
CA ILE A 4 -6.80 9.38 -13.46
C ILE A 4 -5.86 10.51 -13.90
N SER A 5 -5.92 10.87 -15.18
CA SER A 5 -5.13 11.98 -15.73
C SER A 5 -5.54 13.30 -15.09
N ALA A 6 -4.60 14.03 -14.49
CA ALA A 6 -4.87 15.33 -13.88
C ALA A 6 -5.25 16.43 -14.91
N LYS A 7 -4.97 16.21 -16.20
CA LYS A 7 -5.26 17.18 -17.28
C LYS A 7 -6.56 16.88 -18.00
N THR A 8 -6.80 15.60 -18.31
CA THR A 8 -7.92 15.16 -19.15
C THR A 8 -9.03 14.46 -18.35
N PHE A 9 -8.77 14.11 -17.09
CA PHE A 9 -9.64 13.27 -16.25
C PHE A 9 -9.93 11.87 -16.83
N GLU A 10 -9.15 11.46 -17.84
CA GLU A 10 -9.25 10.13 -18.40
C GLU A 10 -8.76 9.07 -17.41
N PHE A 11 -9.53 7.99 -17.32
CA PHE A 11 -9.23 6.84 -16.48
C PHE A 11 -8.32 5.84 -17.20
N SER A 12 -7.36 5.26 -16.49
CA SER A 12 -6.53 4.15 -16.98
C SER A 12 -6.23 3.15 -15.85
N LYS A 13 -6.26 1.86 -16.19
CA LYS A 13 -5.97 0.79 -15.23
C LYS A 13 -4.47 0.75 -14.93
N ALA A 14 -4.12 0.66 -13.65
CA ALA A 14 -2.75 0.43 -13.24
C ALA A 14 -2.40 -1.07 -13.33
N MET A 15 -1.12 -1.37 -13.57
CA MET A 15 -0.61 -2.73 -13.41
C MET A 15 -0.63 -3.14 -11.92
N ILE A 16 -0.91 -4.41 -11.66
CA ILE A 16 -0.93 -4.93 -10.30
C ILE A 16 0.50 -4.96 -9.75
N ALA A 17 0.71 -4.27 -8.62
CA ALA A 17 1.99 -4.17 -7.95
C ALA A 17 1.83 -4.23 -6.43
N LYS A 18 2.90 -4.69 -5.76
CA LYS A 18 3.06 -4.62 -4.30
C LYS A 18 3.78 -3.33 -3.93
N GLY A 19 3.44 -2.76 -2.77
CA GLY A 19 4.25 -1.72 -2.16
C GLY A 19 5.51 -2.31 -1.53
N ALA A 20 6.64 -1.65 -1.78
CA ALA A 20 7.94 -1.87 -1.16
C ALA A 20 8.55 -0.53 -0.77
N PHE A 21 9.71 -0.54 -0.10
CA PHE A 21 10.49 0.66 0.16
C PHE A 21 11.99 0.32 0.14
N ASN A 22 12.84 1.33 -0.10
CA ASN A 22 14.30 1.20 -0.03
C ASN A 22 14.82 1.56 1.36
N TRP A 23 16.14 1.50 1.57
CA TRP A 23 16.77 1.83 2.85
C TRP A 23 16.63 3.30 3.25
N ASP A 24 16.34 4.18 2.30
CA ASP A 24 16.04 5.59 2.53
C ASP A 24 14.57 5.83 2.92
N LEU A 25 13.79 4.76 3.13
CA LEU A 25 12.35 4.79 3.43
C LEU A 25 11.52 5.47 2.32
N GLU A 26 11.96 5.36 1.07
CA GLU A 26 11.19 5.81 -0.09
C GLU A 26 10.28 4.69 -0.59
N PHE A 27 8.98 4.98 -0.75
CA PHE A 27 8.02 4.03 -1.31
C PHE A 27 8.33 3.68 -2.77
N LYS A 28 8.23 2.40 -3.13
CA LYS A 28 8.40 1.88 -4.50
C LYS A 28 7.30 0.87 -4.83
N TRP A 29 6.88 0.87 -6.10
CA TRP A 29 6.05 -0.20 -6.66
C TRP A 29 6.92 -1.37 -7.11
N LYS A 30 6.59 -2.58 -6.66
CA LYS A 30 7.23 -3.84 -7.07
C LYS A 30 6.22 -4.70 -7.82
N TYR A 31 6.44 -4.91 -9.11
CA TYR A 31 5.59 -5.75 -9.93
C TYR A 31 5.69 -7.23 -9.53
N ILE A 32 4.58 -7.93 -9.69
CA ILE A 32 4.49 -9.37 -9.46
C ILE A 32 4.86 -10.08 -10.77
N PRO A 33 5.74 -11.09 -10.76
CA PRO A 33 6.06 -11.88 -11.95
C PRO A 33 4.81 -12.46 -12.60
N TRP A 34 4.81 -12.58 -13.93
CA TRP A 34 3.61 -12.99 -14.67
C TRP A 34 3.16 -14.41 -14.31
N GLU A 35 4.10 -15.28 -13.99
CA GLU A 35 3.90 -16.67 -13.61
C GLU A 35 3.04 -16.82 -12.34
N TYR A 36 2.99 -15.78 -11.51
CA TYR A 36 2.08 -15.76 -10.36
C TYR A 36 0.61 -15.79 -10.81
N TRP A 37 0.26 -15.23 -11.96
CA TRP A 37 -1.14 -15.13 -12.42
C TRP A 37 -1.62 -16.38 -13.16
N ASP A 38 -0.73 -17.32 -13.47
CA ASP A 38 -1.04 -18.59 -14.13
C ASP A 38 -1.97 -19.48 -13.28
N LEU A 39 -1.92 -19.31 -11.96
CA LEU A 39 -2.86 -19.92 -11.02
C LEU A 39 -4.16 -19.08 -10.98
N PRO A 40 -5.32 -19.59 -11.44
CA PRO A 40 -6.55 -18.80 -11.56
C PRO A 40 -6.98 -18.12 -10.25
N GLU A 41 -6.83 -18.81 -9.12
CA GLU A 41 -7.09 -18.31 -7.77
C GLU A 41 -6.32 -17.03 -7.41
N ASN A 42 -5.13 -16.82 -7.99
CA ASN A 42 -4.30 -15.65 -7.72
C ASN A 42 -4.91 -14.37 -8.31
N ASN A 43 -5.78 -14.48 -9.31
CA ASN A 43 -6.45 -13.35 -9.96
C ASN A 43 -7.55 -12.72 -9.11
N ILE A 44 -8.01 -13.40 -8.05
CA ILE A 44 -9.11 -12.93 -7.20
C ILE A 44 -8.74 -12.81 -5.72
N LYS A 45 -7.74 -13.55 -5.25
CA LYS A 45 -7.37 -13.54 -3.84
C LYS A 45 -6.46 -12.35 -3.49
N PRO A 46 -6.58 -11.78 -2.27
CA PRO A 46 -5.65 -10.77 -1.82
C PRO A 46 -4.23 -11.34 -1.69
N PHE A 47 -3.23 -10.49 -1.92
CA PHE A 47 -1.81 -10.85 -1.73
C PHE A 47 -1.17 -9.95 -0.68
N ARG A 48 -0.13 -10.48 -0.02
CA ARG A 48 0.63 -9.71 0.97
C ARG A 48 1.52 -8.66 0.29
N SER A 49 1.48 -7.43 0.81
CA SER A 49 2.33 -6.30 0.42
C SER A 49 3.22 -5.88 1.59
N SER A 50 4.44 -5.41 1.31
CA SER A 50 5.38 -4.96 2.35
C SER A 50 5.03 -3.61 2.94
N THR A 51 4.48 -2.74 2.10
CA THR A 51 3.93 -1.46 2.52
C THR A 51 2.69 -1.11 1.68
N MET A 52 1.97 -0.07 2.09
CA MET A 52 0.89 0.57 1.34
C MET A 52 1.34 1.93 0.81
N SER A 53 0.67 2.45 -0.23
CA SER A 53 0.96 3.80 -0.74
C SER A 53 0.50 4.93 0.19
N GLY A 54 -0.34 4.64 1.19
CA GLY A 54 -0.79 5.57 2.22
C GLY A 54 -2.17 6.18 1.98
N GLY A 55 -2.43 6.71 0.78
CA GLY A 55 -3.64 7.52 0.55
C GLY A 55 -4.99 6.78 0.58
N LEU A 56 -5.00 5.45 0.46
CA LEU A 56 -6.22 4.64 0.42
C LEU A 56 -6.02 3.37 1.26
N LEU A 57 -6.82 3.22 2.32
CA LEU A 57 -6.78 2.07 3.23
C LEU A 57 -8.19 1.81 3.77
N ALA A 58 -8.52 0.53 3.99
CA ALA A 58 -9.62 0.13 4.85
C ALA A 58 -9.05 -0.63 6.05
N ILE A 59 -9.43 -0.22 7.25
CA ILE A 59 -8.95 -0.81 8.51
C ILE A 59 -10.12 -0.84 9.51
N ASP A 60 -10.19 -1.90 10.33
CA ASP A 60 -11.14 -1.92 11.43
C ASP A 60 -10.82 -0.79 12.42
N ARG A 61 -11.84 -0.03 12.82
CA ARG A 61 -11.65 1.14 13.69
C ARG A 61 -11.07 0.76 15.04
N LYS A 62 -11.54 -0.33 15.66
CA LYS A 62 -11.02 -0.75 16.98
C LYS A 62 -9.57 -1.20 16.86
N TYR A 63 -9.24 -1.92 15.80
CA TYR A 63 -7.87 -2.32 15.50
C TYR A 63 -6.98 -1.10 15.28
N PHE A 64 -7.43 -0.09 14.52
CA PHE A 64 -6.69 1.16 14.29
C PHE A 64 -6.32 1.88 15.60
N HIS A 65 -7.27 1.99 16.53
CA HIS A 65 -6.99 2.53 17.86
C HIS A 65 -6.04 1.63 18.67
N ALA A 66 -6.25 0.32 18.66
CA ALA A 66 -5.45 -0.63 19.43
C ALA A 66 -3.98 -0.70 18.99
N MET A 67 -3.69 -0.49 17.70
CA MET A 67 -2.33 -0.40 17.17
C MET A 67 -1.67 0.97 17.40
N GLY A 68 -2.35 1.92 18.07
CA GLY A 68 -1.81 3.24 18.40
C GLY A 68 -1.91 4.27 17.28
N GLU A 69 -2.84 4.09 16.32
CA GLU A 69 -3.16 5.08 15.28
C GLU A 69 -1.93 5.55 14.48
N TYR A 70 -1.96 6.77 13.95
CA TYR A 70 -0.75 7.43 13.44
C TYR A 70 0.08 7.99 14.59
N ASP A 71 1.41 8.02 14.42
CA ASP A 71 2.30 8.70 15.36
C ASP A 71 2.05 10.21 15.35
N THR A 72 1.64 10.77 16.49
CA THR A 72 1.37 12.19 16.66
C THR A 72 2.60 13.09 16.58
N GLY A 73 3.81 12.50 16.60
CA GLY A 73 5.07 13.21 16.38
C GLY A 73 5.41 13.42 14.90
N MET A 74 4.65 12.83 13.97
CA MET A 74 4.82 13.09 12.54
C MET A 74 4.21 14.44 12.14
N GLU A 75 4.96 15.23 11.38
CA GLU A 75 4.53 16.54 10.92
C GLU A 75 4.32 16.56 9.41
N ILE A 76 3.28 17.28 8.98
CA ILE A 76 2.92 17.56 7.58
C ILE A 76 2.64 16.30 6.76
N TRP A 77 3.69 15.63 6.28
CA TRP A 77 3.60 14.49 5.38
C TRP A 77 4.93 13.73 5.26
N GLY A 78 4.86 12.40 5.17
CA GLY A 78 5.99 11.57 4.80
C GLY A 78 6.15 10.35 5.71
N VAL A 79 6.37 9.19 5.08
CA VAL A 79 6.74 7.92 5.72
C VAL A 79 5.65 7.33 6.65
N GLU A 80 4.53 8.02 6.87
CA GLU A 80 3.42 7.54 7.72
C GLU A 80 2.86 6.19 7.23
N ASN A 81 2.84 6.01 5.91
CA ASN A 81 2.42 4.78 5.25
C ASN A 81 3.40 3.61 5.50
N ILE A 82 4.70 3.89 5.59
CA ILE A 82 5.74 2.89 5.84
C ILE A 82 5.78 2.53 7.32
N GLU A 83 5.72 3.53 8.21
CA GLU A 83 5.67 3.32 9.66
C GLU A 83 4.51 2.39 10.03
N MET A 84 3.30 2.72 9.59
CA MET A 84 2.12 1.91 9.86
C MET A 84 2.26 0.50 9.29
N SER A 85 2.81 0.36 8.09
CA SER A 85 3.03 -0.94 7.46
C SER A 85 4.02 -1.82 8.22
N ILE A 86 5.05 -1.23 8.83
CA ILE A 86 6.00 -1.94 9.70
C ILE A 86 5.32 -2.33 11.01
N ARG A 87 4.52 -1.43 11.60
CA ARG A 87 3.83 -1.65 12.88
C ARG A 87 2.84 -2.80 12.79
N VAL A 88 1.92 -2.77 11.81
CA VAL A 88 0.91 -3.81 11.60
C VAL A 88 1.53 -5.18 11.34
N ARG A 89 2.74 -5.24 10.77
CA ARG A 89 3.45 -6.52 10.52
C ARG A 89 4.11 -7.12 11.75
N ARG A 90 4.36 -6.32 12.80
CA ARG A 90 5.05 -6.76 14.02
C ARG A 90 4.09 -7.19 15.14
N ILE A 91 2.83 -6.79 15.05
CA ILE A 91 1.74 -7.18 15.95
C ILE A 91 1.13 -8.48 15.45
#